data_AF-F8GEM8-F1
#
_entry.id   AF-F8GEM8-F1
#
_cell.length_a   1.000
_cell.length_b   1.000
_cell.length_c   1.000
_cell.angle_alpha   90.00
_cell.angle_beta   90.00
_cell.angle_gamma   90.00
#
_symmetry.space_group_name_H-M   'P 1'
#
loop_
_entity.id
_entity.type
_entity.pdbx_description
1 polymer ?
#
loop_
_entity_poly.entity_id
_entity_poly.type
_entity_poly.pdbx_seq_one_letter_code
_entity_poly.pdbx_strand_id
1 'polypeptide(L)'
;MRNNLLGFCGVFMMTALLSFSVQAEQMGQRGHGSTACKADIEKFCKDVKPGGGAVMKCLKEHDAELSAECKDRESAMKDNTKTMHDACKADMEKFCQDVKPGGGAVMKCLKEHQTELSEPCKEATPQAKR
;
A
#
# COMPACT_ATOMS: atom_id res chain seq x y z
N MET A 1 -3.14 -15.77 -41.95
CA MET A 1 -1.87 -16.00 -42.70
C MET A 1 -0.75 -15.45 -41.81
N ARG A 2 -0.11 -16.29 -40.99
CA ARG A 2 1.20 -16.95 -41.22
C ARG A 2 2.32 -15.89 -41.40
N ASN A 3 3.03 -15.48 -40.34
CA ASN A 3 4.17 -16.10 -39.61
C ASN A 3 5.55 -15.63 -40.12
N ASN A 4 6.50 -15.61 -39.17
CA ASN A 4 7.96 -15.51 -39.23
C ASN A 4 8.57 -14.10 -39.05
N LEU A 5 9.17 -13.76 -37.90
CA LEU A 5 10.18 -14.46 -37.07
C LEU A 5 11.45 -14.72 -37.86
N LEU A 6 12.46 -13.86 -37.64
CA LEU A 6 13.91 -13.97 -37.94
C LEU A 6 14.42 -12.59 -38.37
N GLY A 7 14.87 -11.75 -37.43
CA GLY A 7 15.41 -10.44 -37.84
C GLY A 7 16.00 -9.53 -36.76
N PHE A 8 15.71 -9.73 -35.47
CA PHE A 8 16.27 -8.87 -34.41
C PHE A 8 17.42 -9.52 -33.61
N CYS A 9 18.16 -10.46 -34.22
CA CYS A 9 19.44 -10.95 -33.69
C CYS A 9 20.64 -10.08 -34.13
N GLY A 10 20.50 -9.17 -35.09
CA GLY A 10 21.64 -8.50 -35.74
C GLY A 10 21.96 -7.08 -35.29
N VAL A 11 21.00 -6.36 -34.68
CA VAL A 11 21.19 -4.93 -34.31
C VAL A 11 21.77 -4.77 -32.89
N PHE A 12 21.93 -5.89 -32.17
CA PHE A 12 22.41 -5.93 -30.79
C PHE A 12 23.94 -6.15 -30.65
N MET A 13 24.70 -6.28 -31.74
CA MET A 13 26.07 -6.82 -31.66
C MET A 13 27.25 -5.85 -31.84
N MET A 14 27.08 -4.55 -32.13
CA MET A 14 28.27 -3.72 -32.42
C MET A 14 28.31 -2.24 -31.97
N THR A 15 27.47 -1.78 -31.03
CA THR A 15 27.53 -0.37 -30.58
C THR A 15 27.41 -0.14 -29.06
N ALA A 16 27.87 -1.04 -28.18
CA ALA A 16 27.73 -0.80 -26.73
C ALA A 16 28.85 -1.39 -25.83
N LEU A 17 30.12 -1.28 -26.22
CA LEU A 17 31.23 -1.85 -25.45
C LEU A 17 31.71 -1.05 -24.22
N LEU A 18 31.07 0.05 -23.75
CA LEU A 18 31.63 0.80 -22.60
C LEU A 18 30.70 1.37 -21.51
N SER A 19 29.36 1.26 -21.51
CA SER A 19 28.57 1.84 -20.38
C SER A 19 27.12 1.32 -20.20
N PHE A 20 26.81 0.04 -20.41
CA PHE A 20 25.46 -0.47 -20.12
C PHE A 20 25.47 -1.53 -19.02
N SER A 21 25.95 -1.11 -17.85
CA SER A 21 25.83 -1.88 -16.59
C SER A 21 24.60 -1.47 -15.78
N VAL A 22 23.51 -1.01 -16.38
CA VAL A 22 22.34 -0.65 -15.55
C VAL A 22 21.03 -0.88 -16.29
N GLN A 23 20.46 -2.06 -16.09
CA GLN A 23 19.01 -2.29 -16.17
C GLN A 23 18.70 -3.63 -15.50
N ALA A 24 19.05 -3.69 -14.22
CA ALA A 24 18.56 -4.70 -13.28
C ALA A 24 18.11 -4.04 -11.97
N GLU A 25 17.51 -2.84 -11.99
CA GLU A 25 17.20 -2.12 -10.75
C GLU A 25 15.90 -1.31 -10.79
N GLN A 26 14.90 -1.73 -11.56
CA GLN A 26 13.56 -1.10 -11.53
C GLN A 26 12.47 -2.17 -11.49
N MET A 27 12.56 -3.07 -10.52
CA MET A 27 11.49 -4.02 -10.18
C MET A 27 11.25 -4.09 -8.66
N GLY A 28 11.11 -2.93 -8.05
CA GLY A 28 10.40 -2.74 -6.79
C GLY A 28 9.85 -1.32 -6.89
N GLN A 29 8.55 -1.02 -6.85
CA GLN A 29 7.46 -1.69 -6.19
C GLN A 29 6.19 -1.19 -6.90
N ARG A 30 5.50 -2.05 -7.66
CA ARG A 30 4.13 -1.75 -8.11
C ARG A 30 3.16 -2.67 -7.40
N GLY A 31 2.74 -2.23 -6.21
CA GLY A 31 1.46 -2.59 -5.61
C GLY A 31 1.40 -3.92 -4.86
N HIS A 32 1.37 -3.85 -3.53
CA HIS A 32 0.23 -4.23 -2.67
C HIS A 32 0.61 -3.87 -1.23
N GLY A 33 -0.35 -3.36 -0.45
CA GLY A 33 -0.19 -2.69 0.86
C GLY A 33 0.76 -3.31 1.89
N SER A 34 1.09 -4.60 1.76
CA SER A 34 1.78 -5.42 2.76
C SER A 34 3.09 -6.05 2.28
N THR A 35 3.45 -5.94 0.99
CA THR A 35 4.64 -6.65 0.48
C THR A 35 5.95 -6.00 0.92
N ALA A 36 5.99 -4.67 0.97
CA ALA A 36 7.19 -3.92 1.29
C ALA A 36 7.64 -4.10 2.76
N CYS A 37 6.71 -4.25 3.69
CA CYS A 37 7.05 -4.54 5.09
C CYS A 37 7.18 -6.03 5.40
N LYS A 38 7.03 -6.93 4.40
CA LYS A 38 6.97 -8.37 4.66
C LYS A 38 8.23 -8.88 5.37
N ALA A 39 9.41 -8.48 4.92
CA ALA A 39 10.68 -8.89 5.51
C ALA A 39 10.83 -8.39 6.96
N ASP A 40 10.43 -7.13 7.23
CA ASP A 40 10.45 -6.57 8.58
C ASP A 40 9.43 -7.27 9.51
N ILE A 41 8.24 -7.62 8.99
CA ILE A 41 7.23 -8.37 9.75
C ILE A 41 7.78 -9.75 10.14
N GLU A 42 8.44 -10.47 9.23
CA GLU A 42 9.03 -11.78 9.53
C GLU A 42 10.20 -11.69 10.51
N LYS A 43 10.95 -10.58 10.48
CA LYS A 43 12.10 -10.36 11.36
C LYS A 43 11.69 -9.93 12.77
N PHE A 44 10.77 -8.98 12.89
CA PHE A 44 10.43 -8.33 14.16
C PHE A 44 9.07 -8.75 14.73
N CYS A 45 8.11 -9.07 13.86
CA CYS A 45 6.70 -9.26 14.23
C CYS A 45 6.15 -10.66 13.95
N LYS A 46 7.01 -11.68 13.81
CA LYS A 46 6.61 -13.06 13.45
C LYS A 46 5.59 -13.68 14.42
N ASP A 47 5.66 -13.31 15.70
CA ASP A 47 4.79 -13.82 16.75
C ASP A 47 3.48 -13.01 16.89
N VAL A 48 3.34 -11.94 16.10
CA VAL A 48 2.17 -11.07 16.11
C VAL A 48 1.10 -11.62 15.21
N LYS A 49 -0.06 -11.94 15.80
CA LYS A 49 -1.21 -12.42 15.04
C LYS A 49 -1.68 -11.34 14.04
N PRO A 50 -1.75 -11.64 12.73
CA PRO A 50 -2.22 -10.68 11.74
C PRO A 50 -3.70 -10.35 11.97
N GLY A 51 -4.05 -9.07 11.84
CA GLY A 51 -5.39 -8.55 12.06
C GLY A 51 -5.42 -7.41 13.08
N GLY A 52 -6.51 -6.63 13.10
CA GLY A 52 -6.74 -5.60 14.11
C GLY A 52 -5.72 -4.44 14.14
N GLY A 53 -4.80 -4.37 13.19
CA GLY A 53 -3.66 -3.43 13.23
C GLY A 53 -2.54 -3.85 14.17
N ALA A 54 -2.55 -5.07 14.72
CA ALA A 54 -1.51 -5.56 15.63
C ALA A 54 -0.11 -5.55 15.00
N VAL A 55 -0.02 -5.96 13.73
CA VAL A 55 1.23 -5.92 12.96
C VAL A 55 1.73 -4.49 12.79
N MET A 56 0.85 -3.52 12.51
CA MET A 56 1.27 -2.11 12.42
C MET A 56 1.72 -1.55 13.77
N LYS A 57 1.13 -2.01 14.88
CA LYS A 57 1.62 -1.63 16.21
C LYS A 57 3.04 -2.13 16.44
N CYS A 58 3.30 -3.39 16.14
CA CYS A 58 4.65 -3.97 16.28
C CYS A 58 5.66 -3.28 15.36
N LEU A 59 5.31 -3.06 14.08
CA LEU A 59 6.18 -2.32 13.15
C LEU A 59 6.49 -0.92 13.67
N LYS A 60 5.51 -0.23 14.27
CA LYS A 60 5.71 1.09 14.88
C LYS A 60 6.61 1.05 16.11
N GLU A 61 6.59 -0.02 16.90
CA GLU A 61 7.51 -0.23 18.02
C GLU A 61 8.95 -0.45 17.52
N HIS A 62 9.12 -1.05 16.34
CA HIS A 62 10.39 -1.27 15.68
C HIS A 62 10.72 -0.22 14.58
N ASP A 63 10.03 0.93 14.56
CA ASP A 63 10.11 1.90 13.46
C ASP A 63 11.56 2.28 13.10
N ALA A 64 12.40 2.51 14.10
CA ALA A 64 13.81 2.84 13.88
C ALA A 64 14.60 1.72 13.15
N GLU A 65 14.25 0.46 13.39
CA GLU A 65 14.92 -0.73 12.87
C GLU A 65 14.33 -1.23 11.54
N LEU A 66 13.21 -0.66 11.10
CA LEU A 66 12.57 -1.01 9.83
C LEU A 66 13.45 -0.64 8.62
N SER A 67 13.32 -1.44 7.57
CA SER A 67 13.86 -1.13 6.25
C SER A 67 13.33 0.20 5.70
N ALA A 68 14.13 0.85 4.83
CA ALA A 68 13.71 2.06 4.14
C ALA A 68 12.42 1.85 3.33
N GLU A 69 12.30 0.69 2.67
CA GLU A 69 11.11 0.31 1.91
C GLU A 69 9.85 0.24 2.79
N CYS A 70 9.95 -0.28 4.02
CA CYS A 70 8.81 -0.33 4.91
C CYS A 70 8.45 1.05 5.48
N LYS A 71 9.45 1.89 5.79
CA LYS A 71 9.26 3.27 6.24
C LYS A 71 8.57 4.15 5.19
N ASP A 72 8.99 4.05 3.93
CA ASP A 72 8.37 4.78 2.82
C ASP A 72 6.90 4.39 2.62
N ARG A 73 6.54 3.17 3.03
CA ARG A 73 5.16 2.67 2.93
C ARG A 73 4.34 3.08 4.14
N GLU A 74 4.95 3.16 5.30
CA GLU A 74 4.33 3.68 6.52
C GLU A 74 3.98 5.16 6.36
N SER A 75 4.87 5.97 5.76
CA SER A 75 4.60 7.36 5.42
C SER A 75 3.49 7.49 4.36
N ALA A 76 3.57 6.74 3.26
CA ALA A 76 2.51 6.73 2.24
C ALA A 76 1.15 6.30 2.81
N MET A 77 1.14 5.36 3.75
CA MET A 77 -0.09 4.91 4.41
C MET A 77 -0.64 5.93 5.40
N LYS A 78 0.23 6.66 6.12
CA LYS A 78 -0.16 7.80 6.97
C LYS A 78 -0.82 8.90 6.14
N ASP A 79 -0.23 9.26 5.01
CA ASP A 79 -0.76 10.31 4.13
C ASP A 79 -2.12 9.92 3.54
N ASN A 80 -2.25 8.67 3.09
CA ASN A 80 -3.52 8.16 2.60
C ASN A 80 -4.58 8.10 3.72
N THR A 81 -4.20 7.65 4.93
CA THR A 81 -5.10 7.60 6.09
C THR A 81 -5.53 8.98 6.52
N LYS A 82 -4.63 9.97 6.47
CA LYS A 82 -4.93 11.36 6.79
C LYS A 82 -5.90 11.96 5.78
N THR A 83 -5.64 11.77 4.49
CA THR A 83 -6.53 12.25 3.41
C THR A 83 -7.93 11.66 3.55
N MET A 84 -8.02 10.36 3.83
CA MET A 84 -9.27 9.66 4.12
C MET A 84 -9.98 10.21 5.35
N HIS A 85 -9.24 10.38 6.44
CA HIS A 85 -9.79 10.88 7.70
C HIS A 85 -10.30 12.31 7.52
N ASP A 86 -9.57 13.16 6.80
CA ASP A 86 -9.96 14.54 6.55
C ASP A 86 -11.21 14.61 5.65
N ALA A 87 -11.33 13.74 4.63
CA ALA A 87 -12.51 13.62 3.79
C ALA A 87 -13.74 13.05 4.53
N CYS A 88 -13.53 12.09 5.42
CA CYS A 88 -14.58 11.40 6.18
C CYS A 88 -14.81 11.96 7.57
N LYS A 89 -14.14 13.04 7.98
CA LYS A 89 -14.14 13.52 9.37
C LYS A 89 -15.55 13.74 9.91
N ALA A 90 -16.36 14.50 9.17
CA ALA A 90 -17.72 14.84 9.58
C ALA A 90 -18.62 13.59 9.67
N ASP A 91 -18.45 12.64 8.75
CA ASP A 91 -19.20 11.38 8.77
C ASP A 91 -18.75 10.46 9.91
N MET A 92 -17.45 10.42 10.19
CA MET A 92 -16.92 9.67 11.33
C MET A 92 -17.45 10.21 12.66
N GLU A 93 -17.51 11.53 12.82
CA GLU A 93 -18.07 12.17 14.02
C GLU A 93 -19.59 11.92 14.13
N LYS A 94 -20.30 11.87 13.01
CA LYS A 94 -21.75 11.68 12.99
C LYS A 94 -22.18 10.22 13.19
N PHE A 95 -21.49 9.28 12.56
CA PHE A 95 -21.91 7.87 12.48
C PHE A 95 -21.01 6.92 13.28
N CYS A 96 -19.73 7.26 13.45
CA CYS A 96 -18.70 6.34 13.97
C CYS A 96 -17.96 6.86 15.21
N GLN A 97 -18.52 7.83 15.95
CA GLN A 97 -17.88 8.45 17.12
C GLN A 97 -17.50 7.44 18.23
N ASP A 98 -18.29 6.37 18.37
CA ASP A 98 -18.09 5.32 19.38
C ASP A 98 -17.14 4.21 18.90
N VAL A 99 -16.67 4.29 17.65
CA VAL A 99 -15.81 3.28 17.04
C VAL A 99 -14.35 3.58 17.33
N LYS A 100 -13.72 2.69 18.09
CA LYS A 100 -12.29 2.80 18.39
C LYS A 100 -11.46 2.72 17.08
N PRO A 101 -10.61 3.71 16.78
CA PRO A 101 -9.76 3.66 15.60
C PRO A 101 -8.73 2.53 15.67
N GLY A 102 -8.49 1.88 14.53
CA GLY A 102 -7.61 0.72 14.40
C GLY A 102 -8.30 -0.49 13.78
N GLY A 103 -7.51 -1.40 13.21
CA GLY A 103 -8.00 -2.69 12.71
C GLY A 103 -9.06 -2.66 11.61
N GLY A 104 -9.29 -1.52 10.97
CA GLY A 104 -10.36 -1.34 9.99
C GLY A 104 -11.76 -1.19 10.59
N ALA A 105 -11.90 -1.01 11.91
CA ALA A 105 -13.21 -0.86 12.57
C ALA A 105 -13.96 0.38 12.05
N VAL A 106 -13.26 1.50 11.91
CA VAL A 106 -13.83 2.74 11.33
C VAL A 106 -14.28 2.52 9.89
N MET A 107 -13.48 1.81 9.09
CA MET A 107 -13.87 1.48 7.71
C MET A 107 -15.10 0.58 7.65
N LYS A 108 -15.28 -0.33 8.61
CA LYS A 108 -16.48 -1.15 8.70
C LYS A 108 -17.71 -0.28 9.00
N CYS A 109 -17.61 0.62 9.96
CA CYS A 109 -18.70 1.54 10.31
C CYS A 109 -19.07 2.46 9.14
N LEU A 110 -18.07 3.09 8.49
CA LEU A 110 -18.31 3.92 7.31
C LEU A 110 -18.99 3.13 6.19
N LYS A 111 -18.64 1.85 6.02
CA LYS A 111 -19.29 0.97 5.05
C LYS A 111 -20.74 0.66 5.41
N GLU A 112 -21.07 0.48 6.69
CA GLU A 112 -22.45 0.29 7.14
C GLU A 112 -23.31 1.54 6.87
N HIS A 113 -22.71 2.73 6.93
CA HIS A 113 -23.36 4.02 6.63
C HIS A 113 -23.08 4.56 5.22
N GLN A 114 -22.58 3.73 4.28
CA GLN A 114 -22.07 4.16 2.98
C GLN A 114 -23.04 5.05 2.16
N THR A 115 -24.35 4.85 2.31
CA THR A 115 -25.38 5.64 1.61
C THR A 115 -25.58 7.02 2.25
N GLU A 116 -25.33 7.13 3.55
CA GLU A 116 -25.53 8.32 4.37
C GLU A 116 -24.26 9.18 4.49
N LEU A 117 -23.12 8.66 4.05
CA LEU A 117 -21.85 9.40 3.98
C LEU A 117 -21.94 10.63 3.07
N SER A 118 -21.15 11.64 3.38
CA SER A 118 -20.90 12.78 2.49
C SER A 118 -20.21 12.35 1.18
N GLU A 119 -20.42 13.12 0.11
CA GLU A 119 -19.73 12.90 -1.18
C GLU A 119 -18.20 12.79 -1.06
N PRO A 120 -17.48 13.68 -0.36
CA PRO A 120 -16.02 13.56 -0.25
C PRO A 120 -15.60 12.26 0.45
N CYS A 121 -16.35 11.78 1.45
CA CYS A 121 -16.04 10.52 2.12
C CYS A 121 -16.32 9.29 1.24
N LYS A 122 -17.37 9.36 0.41
CA LYS A 122 -17.68 8.32 -0.59
C LYS A 122 -16.56 8.22 -1.63
N GLU A 123 -16.05 9.34 -2.12
CA GLU A 123 -14.95 9.33 -3.08
C GLU A 123 -13.64 8.81 -2.49
N ALA A 124 -13.38 9.15 -1.22
CA ALA A 124 -12.17 8.74 -0.54
C ALA A 124 -12.19 7.23 -0.20
N THR A 125 -13.30 6.70 0.30
CA THR A 125 -13.38 5.27 0.62
C THR A 125 -13.24 4.42 -0.65
N PRO A 126 -12.39 3.36 -0.68
CA PRO A 126 -12.46 2.34 -1.72
C PRO A 126 -13.74 1.57 -1.43
N GLN A 127 -14.86 2.18 -1.83
CA GLN A 127 -16.14 1.53 -1.95
C GLN A 127 -15.87 0.23 -2.70
N ALA A 128 -16.54 -0.83 -2.28
CA ALA A 128 -16.48 -2.13 -2.94
C ALA A 128 -16.93 -1.98 -4.40
N LYS A 129 -16.04 -1.49 -5.26
CA LYS A 129 -16.06 -1.59 -6.69
C LYS A 129 -15.78 -3.06 -6.96
N ARG A 130 -16.81 -3.88 -6.72
CA ARG A 130 -16.90 -5.19 -7.34
C ARG A 130 -17.06 -4.99 -8.84
#